data_AF-A0A432SQR4-F1
#
_entry.id   AF-A0A432SQR4-F1
#
_cell.length_a   1.000
_cell.length_b   1.000
_cell.length_c   1.000
_cell.angle_alpha   90.00
_cell.angle_beta   90.00
_cell.angle_gamma   90.00
#
_symmetry.space_group_name_H-M   'P 1'
#
loop_
_entity.id
_entity.type
_entity.pdbx_description
1 polymer ?
#
loop_
_entity_poly.entity_id
_entity_poly.type
_entity_poly.pdbx_seq_one_letter_code
_entity_poly.pdbx_strand_id
1 'polypeptide(L)'
;MFKSKNIPIYFLFFLLILIFALQIWTYYLGKPTPTFERYVIKPKPEIIKKLSIRRYKAPHSPHLFTIKVDKGDEEKLVNLISKSQNMKKIDVTSLPDFLSKVDKEMVDVVKKSPYIYVSKKYDTQNYKNGRFRLLFSDKNSTYLYLNGDL
;
A
#
# COMPACT_ATOMS: atom_id res chain seq x y z
N MET A 1 28.03 -32.81 -45.83
CA MET A 1 28.38 -31.42 -45.42
C MET A 1 27.11 -30.63 -45.16
N PHE A 2 26.63 -30.59 -43.92
CA PHE A 2 25.48 -29.76 -43.55
C PHE A 2 25.93 -28.30 -43.49
N LYS A 3 25.46 -27.48 -44.44
CA LYS A 3 25.69 -26.03 -44.44
C LYS A 3 24.92 -25.40 -43.28
N SER A 4 25.62 -25.27 -42.16
CA SER A 4 25.27 -24.56 -40.93
C SER A 4 25.13 -23.02 -41.14
N LYS A 5 24.42 -22.57 -42.19
CA LYS A 5 24.27 -21.12 -42.44
C LYS A 5 23.42 -20.40 -41.39
N ASN A 6 22.55 -21.12 -40.68
CA ASN A 6 21.59 -20.54 -39.74
C ASN A 6 21.92 -20.77 -38.26
N ILE A 7 22.93 -21.60 -37.93
CA ILE A 7 23.39 -21.80 -36.54
C ILE A 7 23.75 -20.48 -35.84
N PRO A 8 24.39 -19.49 -36.52
CA PRO A 8 24.67 -18.19 -35.90
C PRO A 8 23.38 -17.46 -35.50
N ILE A 9 22.32 -17.57 -36.30
CA ILE A 9 21.04 -16.89 -36.08
C ILE A 9 20.29 -17.53 -34.91
N TYR A 10 20.23 -18.87 -34.85
CA TYR A 10 19.59 -19.58 -33.74
C TYR A 10 20.32 -19.33 -32.41
N PHE A 11 21.66 -19.27 -32.45
CA PHE A 11 22.47 -18.92 -31.28
C PHE A 11 22.18 -17.49 -30.80
N LEU A 12 22.05 -16.54 -31.74
CA LEU A 12 21.74 -15.15 -31.42
C LEU A 12 20.34 -14.97 -30.84
N PHE A 13 19.34 -15.69 -31.37
CA PHE A 13 17.99 -15.75 -30.81
C PHE A 13 17.96 -16.33 -29.40
N PHE A 14 18.71 -17.41 -29.16
CA PHE A 14 18.82 -18.00 -27.83
C PHE A 14 19.42 -17.01 -26.82
N LEU A 15 20.46 -16.28 -27.20
CA LEU A 15 21.07 -15.22 -26.39
C LEU A 15 20.09 -14.09 -26.07
N LEU A 16 19.28 -13.66 -27.05
CA LEU A 16 18.24 -12.64 -26.87
C LEU A 16 17.18 -13.09 -25.86
N ILE A 17 16.72 -14.34 -25.96
CA ILE A 17 15.76 -14.93 -25.01
C ILE A 17 16.36 -15.01 -23.61
N LEU A 18 17.63 -15.40 -23.50
CA LEU A 18 18.33 -15.46 -22.21
C LEU A 18 18.42 -14.07 -21.55
N ILE A 19 18.75 -13.04 -22.33
CA ILE A 19 18.79 -11.65 -21.86
C ILE A 19 17.40 -11.19 -21.39
N PHE A 20 16.36 -11.50 -22.17
CA PHE A 20 14.98 -11.16 -21.81
C PHE A 20 14.53 -11.87 -20.52
N ALA A 21 14.88 -13.15 -20.37
CA ALA A 21 14.59 -13.93 -19.17
C ALA A 21 15.32 -13.35 -17.94
N LEU A 22 16.58 -12.96 -18.08
CA LEU A 22 17.35 -12.29 -17.03
C LEU A 22 16.77 -10.92 -16.68
N GLN A 23 16.30 -10.15 -17.66
CA GLN A 23 15.65 -8.85 -17.44
C GLN A 23 14.31 -9.01 -16.70
N ILE A 24 13.51 -10.00 -17.07
CA ILE A 24 12.25 -10.32 -16.37
C ILE A 24 12.55 -10.81 -14.95
N TRP A 25 13.53 -11.71 -14.80
CA TRP A 25 13.93 -12.24 -13.49
C TRP A 25 14.42 -11.11 -12.56
N THR A 26 15.31 -10.24 -13.02
CA THR A 26 15.81 -9.10 -12.25
C THR A 26 14.70 -8.10 -11.93
N TYR A 27 13.73 -7.89 -12.83
CA TYR A 27 12.54 -7.11 -12.57
C TYR A 27 11.68 -7.70 -11.43
N TYR A 28 11.58 -9.03 -11.33
CA TYR A 28 10.87 -9.70 -10.24
C TYR A 28 11.64 -9.68 -8.92
N LEU A 29 12.98 -9.84 -8.95
CA LEU A 29 13.83 -9.72 -7.76
C LEU A 29 13.88 -8.28 -7.20
N GLY A 30 13.84 -7.28 -8.08
CA GLY A 30 13.97 -5.86 -7.73
C GLY A 30 12.71 -5.21 -7.16
N LYS A 31 11.58 -5.93 -7.04
CA LYS A 31 10.38 -5.43 -6.38
C LYS A 31 10.36 -5.90 -4.92
N PRO A 32 10.91 -5.11 -3.97
CA PRO A 32 10.72 -5.40 -2.56
C PRO A 32 9.23 -5.50 -2.25
N THR A 33 8.84 -6.55 -1.55
CA THR A 33 7.50 -6.70 -0.99
C THR A 33 7.20 -5.43 -0.18
N PRO A 34 6.08 -4.74 -0.44
CA PRO A 34 5.73 -3.55 0.32
C PRO A 34 5.48 -3.94 1.78
N THR A 35 6.45 -3.72 2.65
CA THR A 35 6.34 -3.97 4.08
C THR A 35 5.82 -2.73 4.79
N PHE A 36 5.00 -2.91 5.82
CA PHE A 36 4.49 -1.80 6.64
C PHE A 36 5.61 -0.94 7.22
N GLU A 37 6.75 -1.57 7.58
CA GLU A 37 7.97 -0.92 8.07
C GLU A 37 8.54 0.11 7.09
N ARG A 38 8.45 -0.17 5.78
CA ARG A 38 8.93 0.73 4.73
C ARG A 38 8.14 2.04 4.64
N TYR A 39 6.91 2.06 5.19
CA TYR A 39 5.96 3.15 4.93
C TYR A 39 5.43 3.85 6.17
N VAL A 40 5.50 3.23 7.35
CA VAL A 40 4.84 3.72 8.57
C VAL A 40 5.78 3.74 9.80
N ILE A 41 7.05 3.34 9.66
CA ILE A 41 8.07 3.14 10.73
C ILE A 41 7.92 1.78 11.42
N LYS A 42 9.06 1.16 11.82
CA LYS A 42 9.22 -0.08 12.61
C LYS A 42 8.10 -0.25 13.66
N PRO A 43 6.99 -0.93 13.36
CA PRO A 43 6.07 -1.32 14.41
C PRO A 43 6.76 -2.46 15.15
N LYS A 44 6.63 -2.51 16.47
CA LYS A 44 6.94 -3.76 17.17
C LYS A 44 5.98 -4.84 16.61
N PRO A 45 6.49 -5.83 15.85
CA PRO A 45 5.66 -6.78 15.10
C PRO A 45 4.91 -7.76 16.01
N GLU A 46 5.24 -7.80 17.30
CA GLU A 46 4.71 -8.73 18.30
C GLU A 46 3.18 -8.71 18.41
N ILE A 47 2.55 -7.58 18.10
CA ILE A 47 1.10 -7.38 18.26
C ILE A 47 0.33 -7.71 16.97
N ILE A 48 1.00 -7.67 15.80
CA ILE A 48 0.37 -7.82 14.49
C ILE A 48 0.30 -9.31 14.13
N LYS A 49 -0.91 -9.87 14.14
CA LYS A 49 -1.15 -11.27 13.75
C LYS A 49 -1.09 -11.48 12.25
N LYS A 50 -1.65 -10.54 11.48
CA LYS A 50 -1.68 -10.62 10.02
C LYS A 50 -1.65 -9.24 9.41
N LEU A 51 -0.90 -9.11 8.32
CA LEU A 51 -0.83 -7.91 7.51
C LEU A 51 -1.15 -8.27 6.05
N SER A 52 -2.04 -7.51 5.42
CA SER A 52 -2.27 -7.57 3.98
C SER A 52 -2.29 -6.17 3.37
N ILE A 53 -1.96 -6.10 2.09
CA ILE A 53 -1.91 -4.84 1.35
C ILE A 53 -2.72 -4.94 0.06
N ARG A 54 -3.60 -3.97 -0.15
CA ARG A 54 -4.32 -3.77 -1.40
C ARG A 54 -3.77 -2.52 -2.08
N ARG A 55 -3.33 -2.67 -3.33
CA ARG A 55 -2.86 -1.58 -4.19
C ARG A 55 -3.96 -1.19 -5.15
N TYR A 56 -4.27 0.10 -5.25
CA TYR A 56 -5.21 0.60 -6.24
C TYR A 56 -4.47 1.01 -7.51
N LYS A 57 -5.00 0.64 -8.68
CA LYS A 57 -4.51 1.12 -9.97
C LYS A 57 -4.99 2.55 -10.18
N ALA A 58 -4.21 3.53 -9.75
CA ALA A 58 -4.45 4.94 -9.97
C ALA A 58 -3.12 5.67 -10.25
N PRO A 59 -3.13 6.90 -10.79
CA PRO A 59 -1.91 7.63 -11.15
C PRO A 59 -0.87 7.76 -10.03
N HIS A 60 -1.30 7.61 -8.76
CA HIS A 60 -0.44 7.67 -7.58
C HIS A 60 -0.56 6.45 -6.65
N SER A 61 -0.98 5.30 -7.21
CA SER A 61 -1.08 3.98 -6.56
C SER A 61 -1.40 4.03 -5.05
N PRO A 62 -2.62 4.39 -4.61
CA PRO A 62 -2.96 4.36 -3.20
C PRO A 62 -2.80 2.95 -2.63
N HIS A 63 -2.43 2.89 -1.35
CA HIS A 63 -2.21 1.64 -0.63
C HIS A 63 -3.14 1.55 0.57
N LEU A 64 -3.86 0.44 0.69
CA LEU A 64 -4.65 0.09 1.86
C LEU A 64 -3.98 -1.09 2.57
N PHE A 65 -3.51 -0.85 3.78
CA PHE A 65 -3.03 -1.88 4.69
C PHE A 65 -4.18 -2.36 5.56
N THR A 66 -4.36 -3.67 5.66
CA THR A 66 -5.26 -4.32 6.63
C THR A 66 -4.39 -5.02 7.66
N ILE A 67 -4.61 -4.67 8.92
CA ILE A 67 -3.84 -5.11 10.07
C ILE A 67 -4.79 -5.86 11.00
N LYS A 68 -4.53 -7.14 11.23
CA LYS A 68 -5.22 -7.93 12.24
C LYS A 68 -4.40 -7.96 13.51
N VAL A 69 -5.03 -7.57 14.61
CA VAL A 69 -4.50 -7.55 15.97
C VAL A 69 -5.53 -8.13 16.92
N ASP A 70 -5.10 -8.50 18.12
CA ASP A 70 -6.04 -8.82 19.19
C ASP A 70 -6.77 -7.56 19.67
N LYS A 71 -8.05 -7.70 20.04
CA LYS A 71 -8.87 -6.58 20.50
C LYS A 71 -8.26 -5.84 21.70
N GLY A 72 -7.58 -6.57 22.58
CA GLY A 72 -6.90 -5.98 23.75
C GLY A 72 -5.71 -5.07 23.41
N ASP A 73 -5.19 -5.16 22.18
CA ASP A 73 -4.04 -4.37 21.74
C ASP A 73 -4.36 -3.44 20.55
N GLU A 74 -5.59 -3.46 20.04
CA GLU A 74 -6.03 -2.58 18.96
C GLU A 74 -5.83 -1.10 19.32
N GLU A 75 -6.23 -0.69 20.51
CA GLU A 75 -6.08 0.69 20.97
C GLU A 75 -4.59 1.09 21.07
N LYS A 76 -3.72 0.18 21.51
CA LYS A 76 -2.27 0.44 21.57
C LYS A 76 -1.70 0.66 20.17
N LEU A 77 -2.10 -0.17 19.20
CA LEU A 77 -1.69 -0.03 17.81
C LEU A 77 -2.17 1.31 17.23
N VAL A 78 -3.46 1.63 17.41
CA VAL A 78 -4.06 2.88 16.91
C VAL A 78 -3.34 4.09 17.50
N ASN A 79 -3.05 4.08 18.80
CA ASN A 79 -2.31 5.15 19.47
C ASN A 79 -0.87 5.27 18.98
N LEU A 80 -0.19 4.15 18.71
CA LEU A 80 1.17 4.16 18.19
C LEU A 80 1.23 4.72 16.77
N ILE A 81 0.34 4.26 15.88
CA ILE A 81 0.27 4.73 14.49
C ILE A 81 -0.12 6.21 14.47
N SER A 82 -1.17 6.60 15.19
CA SER A 82 -1.65 7.99 15.19
C SER A 82 -0.60 8.97 15.72
N LYS A 83 0.12 8.64 16.80
CA LYS A 83 1.21 9.48 17.32
C LYS A 83 2.40 9.54 16.38
N SER A 84 2.89 8.40 15.90
CA SER A 84 4.07 8.35 15.01
C SER A 84 3.84 9.06 13.68
N GLN A 85 2.60 9.06 13.19
CA GLN A 85 2.21 9.65 11.91
C GLN A 85 1.54 11.03 12.05
N ASN A 86 1.59 11.66 13.24
CA ASN A 86 0.97 12.96 13.54
C ASN A 86 -0.50 13.06 13.09
N MET A 87 -1.27 11.98 13.27
CA MET A 87 -2.66 11.89 12.85
C MET A 87 -3.58 12.44 13.93
N LYS A 88 -4.57 13.23 13.53
CA LYS A 88 -5.61 13.80 14.39
C LYS A 88 -6.91 13.04 14.21
N LYS A 89 -7.61 12.78 15.32
CA LYS A 89 -8.95 12.21 15.28
C LYS A 89 -9.88 13.19 14.55
N ILE A 90 -10.69 12.68 13.65
CA ILE A 90 -11.69 13.45 12.90
C ILE A 90 -13.03 12.71 12.94
N ASP A 91 -14.10 13.44 12.64
CA ASP A 91 -15.42 12.85 12.42
C ASP A 91 -15.62 12.44 10.96
N VAL A 92 -16.55 11.51 10.74
CA VAL A 92 -16.95 11.03 9.40
C VAL A 92 -17.34 12.19 8.47
N THR A 93 -17.97 13.23 9.01
CA THR A 93 -18.40 14.42 8.25
C THR A 93 -17.25 15.25 7.70
N SER A 94 -16.05 15.08 8.26
CA SER A 94 -14.82 15.77 7.83
C SER A 94 -13.99 14.95 6.85
N LEU A 95 -14.52 13.83 6.35
CA LEU A 95 -13.85 12.98 5.37
C LEU A 95 -13.77 13.69 4.01
N PRO A 96 -12.63 13.60 3.32
CA PRO A 96 -12.51 14.12 1.97
C PRO A 96 -13.47 13.46 0.96
N ASP A 97 -14.16 14.26 0.15
CA ASP A 97 -15.13 13.80 -0.85
C ASP A 97 -14.57 12.77 -1.84
N PHE A 98 -13.28 12.87 -2.17
CA PHE A 98 -12.68 11.97 -3.13
C PHE A 98 -12.65 10.50 -2.65
N LEU A 99 -12.71 10.23 -1.34
CA LEU A 99 -12.76 8.86 -0.80
C LEU A 99 -13.98 8.10 -1.34
N SER A 100 -15.10 8.80 -1.56
CA SER A 100 -16.31 8.25 -2.20
C SER A 100 -16.10 7.75 -3.63
N LYS A 101 -15.05 8.25 -4.31
CA LYS A 101 -14.70 7.90 -5.68
C LYS A 101 -13.65 6.78 -5.76
N VAL A 102 -12.90 6.54 -4.68
CA VAL A 102 -11.79 5.56 -4.68
C VAL A 102 -12.27 4.16 -4.33
N ASP A 103 -13.09 4.01 -3.28
CA ASP A 103 -13.56 2.69 -2.84
C ASP A 103 -14.81 2.84 -1.94
N LYS A 104 -15.98 2.45 -2.46
CA LYS A 104 -17.25 2.50 -1.72
C LYS A 104 -17.25 1.58 -0.49
N GLU A 105 -16.63 0.40 -0.60
CA GLU A 105 -16.56 -0.56 0.51
C GLU A 105 -15.73 0.02 1.66
N MET A 106 -14.60 0.65 1.32
CA MET A 106 -13.76 1.35 2.30
C MET A 106 -14.55 2.47 3.00
N VAL A 107 -15.30 3.27 2.26
CA VAL A 107 -16.11 4.36 2.83
C VAL A 107 -17.17 3.83 3.79
N ASP A 108 -17.80 2.71 3.47
CA ASP A 108 -18.78 2.08 4.35
C ASP A 108 -18.16 1.55 5.65
N VAL A 109 -16.92 1.06 5.58
CA VAL A 109 -16.15 0.67 6.78
C VAL A 109 -15.79 1.90 7.61
N VAL A 110 -15.27 2.96 6.98
CA VAL A 110 -14.90 4.21 7.66
C VAL A 110 -16.10 4.82 8.37
N LYS A 111 -17.28 4.86 7.74
CA LYS A 111 -18.52 5.39 8.35
C LYS A 111 -18.94 4.65 9.62
N LYS A 112 -18.63 3.36 9.72
CA LYS A 112 -18.96 2.50 10.87
C LYS A 112 -17.82 2.42 11.88
N SER A 113 -16.69 3.05 11.60
CA SER A 113 -15.49 2.96 12.43
C SER A 113 -15.65 3.74 13.74
N PRO A 114 -15.30 3.15 14.89
CA PRO A 114 -15.28 3.85 16.17
C PRO A 114 -14.14 4.89 16.26
N TYR A 115 -13.14 4.79 15.39
CA TYR A 115 -11.96 5.65 15.38
C TYR A 115 -11.59 6.05 13.96
N ILE A 116 -11.43 7.35 13.69
CA ILE A 116 -11.00 7.86 12.38
C ILE A 116 -9.92 8.88 12.61
N TYR A 117 -8.71 8.63 12.09
CA TYR A 117 -7.56 9.53 12.24
C TYR A 117 -7.01 9.94 10.89
N VAL A 118 -6.60 11.21 10.75
CA VAL A 118 -6.03 11.79 9.52
C VAL A 118 -4.86 12.73 9.82
N SER A 119 -3.79 12.70 9.01
CA SER A 119 -2.56 13.49 9.22
C SER A 119 -2.62 14.99 8.87
N LYS A 120 -3.58 15.47 8.05
CA LYS A 120 -3.61 16.81 7.37
C LYS A 120 -2.39 17.05 6.43
N LYS A 121 -2.39 17.89 5.39
CA LYS A 121 -3.37 18.80 4.74
C LYS A 121 -3.68 18.19 3.36
N TYR A 122 -4.95 17.89 3.08
CA TYR A 122 -5.34 17.29 1.80
C TYR A 122 -5.47 18.41 0.76
N ASP A 123 -4.53 18.46 -0.18
CA ASP A 123 -4.62 19.34 -1.34
C ASP A 123 -5.13 18.52 -2.53
N THR A 124 -6.43 18.64 -2.83
CA THR A 124 -7.08 18.02 -4.00
C THR A 124 -6.54 18.56 -5.31
N GLN A 125 -5.99 19.77 -5.30
CA GLN A 125 -5.53 20.49 -6.49
C GLN A 125 -4.06 20.18 -6.79
N ASN A 126 -3.26 19.85 -5.77
CA ASN A 126 -1.85 19.48 -5.92
C ASN A 126 -1.51 18.14 -5.25
N TYR A 127 -1.63 17.06 -6.03
CA TYR A 127 -1.37 15.68 -5.61
C TYR A 127 0.08 15.44 -5.11
N LYS A 128 1.06 16.26 -5.51
CA LYS A 128 2.44 16.19 -5.00
C LYS A 128 2.55 16.70 -3.55
N ASN A 129 1.64 17.58 -3.14
CA ASN A 129 1.61 18.21 -1.82
C ASN A 129 0.55 17.59 -0.88
N GLY A 130 -0.31 16.70 -1.40
CA GLY A 130 -1.52 16.19 -0.72
C GLY A 130 -1.43 14.76 -0.17
N ARG A 131 -0.25 14.29 0.22
CA ARG A 131 -0.11 12.97 0.88
C ARG A 131 -0.87 12.98 2.20
N PHE A 132 -1.87 12.13 2.33
CA PHE A 132 -2.58 11.97 3.59
C PHE A 132 -2.72 10.49 3.95
N ARG A 133 -2.77 10.26 5.26
CA ARG A 133 -2.96 8.95 5.85
C ARG A 133 -4.31 8.93 6.53
N LEU A 134 -5.04 7.83 6.41
CA LEU A 134 -6.32 7.61 7.07
C LEU A 134 -6.28 6.28 7.80
N LEU A 135 -6.55 6.32 9.10
CA LEU A 135 -6.58 5.14 9.97
C LEU A 135 -8.02 4.97 10.48
N PHE A 136 -8.55 3.76 10.32
CA PHE A 136 -9.92 3.40 10.72
C PHE A 136 -9.98 1.90 11.07
N SER A 137 -11.04 1.44 11.71
CA SER A 137 -11.20 0.02 12.06
C SER A 137 -12.64 -0.48 11.90
N ASP A 138 -12.77 -1.80 11.73
CA ASP A 138 -14.04 -2.52 11.89
C ASP A 138 -13.94 -3.48 13.08
N LYS A 139 -14.94 -4.35 13.24
CA LYS A 139 -14.98 -5.33 14.34
C LYS A 139 -13.81 -6.33 14.36
N ASN A 140 -13.08 -6.46 13.24
CA ASN A 140 -12.14 -7.55 12.97
C ASN A 140 -10.73 -7.07 12.59
N SER A 141 -10.58 -5.86 12.02
CA SER A 141 -9.33 -5.37 11.46
C SER A 141 -9.18 -3.86 11.60
N THR A 142 -7.95 -3.41 11.76
CA THR A 142 -7.54 -2.01 11.62
C THR A 142 -7.02 -1.78 10.20
N TYR A 143 -7.35 -0.64 9.62
CA TYR A 143 -7.02 -0.26 8.26
C TYR A 143 -6.21 1.03 8.24
N LEU A 144 -5.13 1.03 7.48
CA LEU A 144 -4.34 2.23 7.20
C LEU A 144 -4.31 2.48 5.70
N TYR A 145 -4.97 3.53 5.28
CA TYR A 145 -4.98 4.02 3.91
C TYR A 145 -3.92 5.11 3.73
N LEU A 146 -3.10 4.96 2.69
CA LEU A 146 -2.07 5.92 2.29
C LEU A 146 -2.37 6.40 0.86
N ASN A 147 -2.58 7.71 0.70
CA ASN A 147 -2.71 8.33 -0.62
C ASN A 147 -1.39 8.94 -1.06
N GLY A 148 -0.93 8.55 -2.25
CA GLY A 148 0.28 9.08 -2.89
C GLY A 148 1.25 7.99 -3.32
N ASP A 149 2.08 8.30 -4.31
CA ASP A 149 3.16 7.42 -4.77
C ASP A 149 4.12 7.14 -3.62
N LEU A 150 4.32 5.84 -3.37
CA LEU A 150 5.26 5.28 -2.41
C LEU A 150 6.66 5.14 -3.01
#